data_AF-A0A660PCT9-F1
#
_entry.id   AF-A0A660PCT9-F1
#
_cell.length_a   1.000
_cell.length_b   1.000
_cell.length_c   1.000
_cell.angle_alpha   90.00
_cell.angle_beta   90.00
_cell.angle_gamma   90.00
#
_symmetry.space_group_name_H-M   'P 1'
#
loop_
_entity.id
_entity.type
_entity.pdbx_description
1 polymer ?
#
loop_
_entity_poly.entity_id
_entity_poly.type
_entity_poly.pdbx_seq_one_letter_code
_entity_poly.pdbx_strand_id
1 'polypeptide(L)'
;MDPSTRKITESTFDINLKELSQSITRELAMALKKVAIYGTGHPVSVKSLDKPWMVFGQIYKIKQQVNINLFRGELYVLNISQPDNVFTKEIIKFMQLHDIKVILFHESLTKNELILFADKFVKRSNLSNPENHLSNFFKKKEIQSIEINSEYGYDYFENNRQYRGDVAGDFSVRCIALDQIAEDVKLLTELSKNFSDACKKYYIDFHQNIIEYLLPEKIASIPSEKFTKDVNSYKHTIQNTKPDELNNESFLNSLASLLDYHPNKELILSSFKNSPLHNSQPLFQSENLQLKLTPIQIYEKANENYFNSKFNFETQIELFNSFVRLFKTGNTKFGINSVENLMEKLSDPHPDIRQRSLNVILTIIENYNDIMDRNIIEAILNYCIISLNVKQETYEYSEIIWQLICLLMKLSDFESITKLTDA
;
A
#
# COMPACT_ATOMS: atom_id res chain seq x y z
N MET A 1 9.07 -19.92 2.84
CA MET A 1 9.31 -19.06 1.66
C MET A 1 9.49 -17.65 2.18
N ASP A 2 10.61 -17.02 1.86
CA ASP A 2 10.93 -15.67 2.30
C ASP A 2 9.87 -14.68 1.76
N PRO A 3 9.07 -14.01 2.62
CA PRO A 3 8.00 -13.12 2.19
C PRO A 3 8.52 -11.93 1.36
N SER A 4 9.82 -11.60 1.45
CA SER A 4 10.48 -10.52 0.70
C SER A 4 10.56 -10.74 -0.82
N THR A 5 10.31 -11.96 -1.31
CA THR A 5 10.43 -12.31 -2.75
C THR A 5 9.09 -12.32 -3.49
N ARG A 6 7.97 -12.02 -2.83
CA ARG A 6 6.65 -12.05 -3.47
C ARG A 6 6.44 -10.81 -4.35
N LYS A 7 6.15 -11.03 -5.64
CA LYS A 7 5.81 -9.97 -6.60
C LYS A 7 4.52 -9.28 -6.13
N ILE A 8 4.64 -8.03 -5.70
CA ILE A 8 3.46 -7.18 -5.42
C ILE A 8 2.91 -6.69 -6.75
N THR A 9 1.59 -6.75 -6.88
CA THR A 9 0.82 -6.21 -8.00
C THR A 9 -0.09 -5.09 -7.52
N GLU A 10 -0.55 -4.24 -8.43
CA GLU A 10 -1.53 -3.19 -8.11
C GLU A 10 -2.79 -3.78 -7.46
N SER A 11 -3.24 -4.95 -7.92
CA SER A 11 -4.37 -5.68 -7.32
C SER A 11 -4.17 -6.08 -5.86
N THR A 12 -2.93 -6.16 -5.37
CA THR A 12 -2.67 -6.40 -3.94
C THR A 12 -3.07 -5.19 -3.10
N PHE A 13 -2.93 -3.98 -3.64
CA PHE A 13 -3.28 -2.73 -2.97
C PHE A 13 -4.78 -2.48 -2.91
N ASP A 14 -5.55 -3.04 -3.85
CA ASP A 14 -7.01 -2.93 -3.90
C ASP A 14 -7.73 -3.95 -3.00
N ILE A 15 -6.99 -4.85 -2.35
CA ILE A 15 -7.57 -5.81 -1.41
C ILE A 15 -8.21 -5.07 -0.24
N ASN A 16 -9.46 -5.41 0.07
CA ASN A 16 -10.21 -4.78 1.14
C ASN A 16 -9.93 -5.47 2.50
N LEU A 17 -9.20 -4.79 3.40
CA LEU A 17 -8.87 -5.32 4.73
C LEU A 17 -10.09 -5.46 5.64
N LYS A 18 -11.14 -4.67 5.44
CA LYS A 18 -12.40 -4.83 6.19
C LYS A 18 -13.06 -6.17 5.86
N GLU A 19 -13.12 -6.55 4.58
CA GLU A 19 -13.65 -7.87 4.18
C GLU A 19 -12.83 -9.02 4.76
N LEU A 20 -11.49 -8.90 4.73
CA LEU A 20 -10.62 -9.90 5.36
C LEU A 20 -10.82 -9.98 6.88
N SER A 21 -10.96 -8.84 7.56
CA SER A 21 -11.22 -8.78 9.01
C SER A 21 -12.56 -9.45 9.41
N GLN A 22 -13.60 -9.25 8.59
CA GLN A 22 -14.90 -9.88 8.80
C GLN A 22 -14.87 -11.37 8.47
N SER A 23 -14.16 -11.75 7.39
CA SER A 23 -13.95 -13.15 7.00
C SER A 23 -13.25 -13.92 8.10
N ILE A 24 -12.12 -13.41 8.64
CA ILE A 24 -11.41 -14.11 9.71
C ILE A 24 -12.26 -14.20 10.98
N THR A 25 -12.99 -13.14 11.34
CA THR A 25 -13.92 -13.15 12.48
C THR A 25 -14.97 -14.25 12.34
N ARG A 26 -15.61 -14.35 11.17
CA ARG A 26 -16.63 -15.37 10.89
C ARG A 26 -16.07 -16.79 10.91
N GLU A 27 -15.01 -17.04 10.13
CA GLU A 27 -14.46 -18.39 9.99
C GLU A 27 -13.83 -18.87 11.30
N LEU A 28 -13.18 -17.98 12.05
CA LEU A 28 -12.62 -18.30 13.36
C LEU A 28 -13.73 -18.61 14.37
N ALA A 29 -14.77 -17.78 14.47
CA ALA A 29 -15.90 -18.04 15.37
C ALA A 29 -16.57 -19.40 15.09
N MET A 30 -16.77 -19.74 13.81
CA MET A 30 -17.34 -21.03 13.41
C MET A 30 -16.42 -22.21 13.75
N ALA A 31 -15.11 -22.06 13.55
CA ALA A 31 -14.13 -23.08 13.90
C ALA A 31 -14.08 -23.30 15.43
N LEU A 32 -14.01 -22.22 16.20
CA LEU A 32 -14.05 -22.26 17.66
C LEU A 32 -15.31 -22.95 18.17
N LYS A 33 -16.50 -22.64 17.63
CA LYS A 33 -17.74 -23.32 17.99
C LYS A 33 -17.69 -24.83 17.75
N LYS A 34 -17.12 -25.27 16.62
CA LYS A 34 -16.96 -26.70 16.32
C LYS A 34 -15.96 -27.38 17.25
N VAL A 35 -14.83 -26.73 17.53
CA VAL A 35 -13.83 -27.20 18.49
C VAL A 35 -14.44 -27.31 19.89
N ALA A 36 -15.31 -26.38 20.29
CA ALA A 36 -16.00 -26.42 21.58
C ALA A 36 -16.97 -27.61 21.71
N ILE A 37 -17.64 -27.99 20.61
CA ILE A 37 -18.62 -29.09 20.60
C ILE A 37 -17.93 -30.46 20.53
N TYR A 38 -16.97 -30.62 19.63
CA TYR A 38 -16.39 -31.95 19.32
C TYR A 38 -15.00 -32.17 19.94
N GLY A 39 -14.36 -31.13 20.48
CA GLY A 39 -12.96 -31.16 20.89
C GLY A 39 -11.99 -31.15 19.71
N THR A 40 -10.69 -30.89 19.97
CA THR A 40 -9.67 -30.78 18.92
C THR A 40 -9.21 -32.10 18.31
N GLY A 41 -9.47 -33.23 18.96
CA GLY A 41 -9.17 -34.56 18.40
C GLY A 41 -10.13 -35.02 17.31
N HIS A 42 -11.29 -34.35 17.15
CA HIS A 42 -12.31 -34.76 16.19
C HIS A 42 -12.00 -34.25 14.77
N PRO A 43 -12.13 -35.09 13.72
CA PRO A 43 -11.82 -34.69 12.33
C PRO A 43 -12.55 -33.43 11.85
N VAL A 44 -13.80 -33.24 12.30
CA VAL A 44 -14.60 -32.04 11.95
C VAL A 44 -13.99 -30.77 12.53
N SER A 45 -13.44 -30.82 13.74
CA SER A 45 -12.79 -29.66 14.39
C SER A 45 -11.50 -29.30 13.68
N VAL A 46 -10.64 -30.30 13.41
CA VAL A 46 -9.37 -30.09 12.69
C VAL A 46 -9.63 -29.49 11.31
N LYS A 47 -10.56 -30.07 10.55
CA LYS A 47 -10.94 -29.56 9.22
C LYS A 47 -11.58 -28.18 9.26
N SER A 48 -12.27 -27.83 10.35
CA SER A 48 -12.88 -26.50 10.47
C SER A 48 -11.87 -25.37 10.61
N LEU A 49 -10.65 -25.66 11.09
CA LEU A 49 -9.57 -24.69 11.24
C LEU A 49 -8.82 -24.41 9.92
N ASP A 50 -9.07 -25.19 8.87
CA ASP A 50 -8.47 -24.96 7.54
C ASP A 50 -8.86 -23.59 6.96
N LYS A 51 -10.14 -23.20 7.12
CA LYS A 51 -10.64 -21.93 6.60
C LYS A 51 -10.02 -20.71 7.29
N PRO A 52 -10.06 -20.55 8.63
CA PRO A 52 -9.39 -19.43 9.27
C PRO A 52 -7.88 -19.42 8.96
N TRP A 53 -7.23 -20.59 8.90
CA TRP A 53 -5.83 -20.69 8.48
C TRP A 53 -5.57 -20.11 7.08
N MET A 54 -6.45 -20.40 6.11
CA MET A 54 -6.35 -19.81 4.76
C MET A 54 -6.51 -18.28 4.78
N VAL A 55 -7.42 -17.75 5.60
CA VAL A 55 -7.64 -16.29 5.73
C VAL A 55 -6.45 -15.63 6.41
N PHE A 56 -5.88 -16.22 7.47
CA PHE A 56 -4.59 -15.80 8.04
C PHE A 56 -3.52 -15.74 6.96
N GLY A 57 -3.40 -16.79 6.15
CA GLY A 57 -2.45 -16.82 5.03
C GLY A 57 -2.66 -15.73 3.98
N GLN A 58 -3.89 -15.25 3.76
CA GLN A 58 -4.17 -14.10 2.90
C GLN A 58 -3.73 -12.79 3.55
N ILE A 59 -4.05 -12.59 4.84
CA ILE A 59 -3.64 -11.40 5.59
C ILE A 59 -2.12 -11.32 5.70
N TYR A 60 -1.43 -12.45 5.96
CA TYR A 60 0.02 -12.51 6.04
C TYR A 60 0.75 -12.27 4.71
N LYS A 61 0.04 -12.17 3.57
CA LYS A 61 0.64 -11.64 2.35
C LYS A 61 0.83 -10.13 2.41
N ILE A 62 0.13 -9.45 3.31
CA ILE A 62 0.01 -8.01 3.38
C ILE A 62 0.61 -7.47 4.70
N LYS A 63 0.19 -8.05 5.83
CA LYS A 63 0.58 -7.64 7.18
C LYS A 63 1.49 -8.70 7.81
N GLN A 64 2.31 -8.30 8.77
CA GLN A 64 3.18 -9.20 9.53
C GLN A 64 2.41 -9.86 10.68
N GLN A 65 1.33 -9.22 11.15
CA GLN A 65 0.56 -9.61 12.32
C GLN A 65 -0.95 -9.51 12.07
N VAL A 66 -1.71 -10.30 12.83
CA VAL A 66 -3.17 -10.19 12.95
C VAL A 66 -3.51 -9.96 14.40
N ASN A 67 -4.08 -8.81 14.70
CA ASN A 67 -4.52 -8.50 16.05
C ASN A 67 -6.05 -8.65 16.20
N ILE A 68 -6.47 -9.11 17.36
CA ILE A 68 -7.87 -9.20 17.80
C ILE A 68 -7.95 -8.56 19.18
N ASN A 69 -8.71 -7.47 19.29
CA ASN A 69 -8.79 -6.69 20.51
C ASN A 69 -10.24 -6.54 20.97
N LEU A 70 -10.46 -6.62 22.27
CA LEU A 70 -11.72 -6.29 22.93
C LEU A 70 -11.55 -4.94 23.62
N PHE A 71 -12.13 -3.90 23.04
CA PHE A 71 -12.03 -2.54 23.55
C PHE A 71 -13.43 -1.96 23.73
N ARG A 72 -13.74 -1.50 24.95
CA ARG A 72 -15.06 -0.92 25.31
C ARG A 72 -16.27 -1.82 24.97
N GLY A 73 -16.07 -3.14 24.99
CA GLY A 73 -17.11 -4.12 24.65
C GLY A 73 -17.27 -4.40 23.16
N GLU A 74 -16.51 -3.72 22.29
CA GLU A 74 -16.47 -3.95 20.85
C GLU A 74 -15.25 -4.80 20.47
N LEU A 75 -15.43 -5.66 19.46
CA LEU A 75 -14.35 -6.45 18.90
C LEU A 75 -13.70 -5.68 17.75
N TYR A 76 -12.38 -5.58 17.77
CA TYR A 76 -11.57 -5.05 16.69
C TYR A 76 -10.71 -6.16 16.13
N VAL A 77 -10.62 -6.25 14.81
CA VAL A 77 -9.72 -7.16 14.10
C VAL A 77 -8.97 -6.36 13.05
N LEU A 78 -7.65 -6.43 13.02
CA LEU A 78 -6.79 -5.56 12.18
C LEU A 78 -7.02 -4.06 12.45
N ASN A 79 -7.28 -3.69 13.72
CA ASN A 79 -7.72 -2.35 14.13
C ASN A 79 -9.05 -1.87 13.50
N ILE A 80 -9.83 -2.75 12.86
CA ILE A 80 -11.14 -2.43 12.28
C ILE A 80 -12.23 -2.98 13.19
N SER A 81 -13.14 -2.11 13.65
CA SER A 81 -14.27 -2.52 14.47
C SER A 81 -15.17 -3.49 13.70
N GLN A 82 -15.57 -4.57 14.37
CA GLN A 82 -16.44 -5.57 13.79
C GLN A 82 -17.89 -5.26 14.14
N PRO A 83 -18.82 -5.38 13.16
CA PRO A 83 -20.24 -5.15 13.43
C PRO A 83 -20.78 -6.16 14.44
N ASP A 84 -21.77 -5.73 15.23
CA ASP A 84 -22.38 -6.60 16.23
C ASP A 84 -23.20 -7.70 15.56
N ASN A 85 -22.69 -8.93 15.62
CA ASN A 85 -23.34 -10.11 15.04
C ASN A 85 -23.02 -11.37 15.86
N VAL A 86 -23.64 -12.50 15.49
CA VAL A 86 -23.50 -13.77 16.24
C VAL A 86 -22.04 -14.24 16.30
N PHE A 87 -21.25 -14.02 15.25
CA PHE A 87 -19.84 -14.42 15.20
C PHE A 87 -18.98 -13.54 16.12
N THR A 88 -19.17 -12.22 16.06
CA THR A 88 -18.50 -11.25 16.92
C THR A 88 -18.79 -11.54 18.39
N LYS A 89 -20.06 -11.76 18.76
CA LYS A 89 -20.47 -12.10 20.13
C LYS A 89 -19.84 -13.38 20.64
N GLU A 90 -19.70 -14.40 19.79
CA GLU A 90 -19.10 -15.67 20.19
C GLU A 90 -17.62 -15.50 20.54
N ILE A 91 -16.86 -14.75 19.73
CA ILE A 91 -15.45 -14.44 20.04
C ILE A 91 -15.34 -13.61 21.32
N ILE A 92 -16.14 -12.54 21.45
CA ILE A 92 -16.16 -11.69 22.65
C ILE A 92 -16.42 -12.54 23.90
N LYS A 93 -17.39 -13.45 23.84
CA LYS A 93 -17.71 -14.36 24.95
C LYS A 93 -16.51 -15.21 25.34
N PHE A 94 -15.79 -15.82 24.39
CA PHE A 94 -14.58 -16.57 24.70
C PHE A 94 -13.47 -15.67 25.28
N MET A 95 -13.25 -14.48 24.71
CA MET A 95 -12.28 -13.53 25.25
C MET A 95 -12.61 -13.14 26.70
N GLN A 96 -13.87 -12.82 27.00
CA GLN A 96 -14.34 -12.48 28.35
C GLN A 96 -14.22 -13.66 29.33
N LEU A 97 -14.52 -14.90 28.90
CA LEU A 97 -14.37 -16.09 29.73
C LEU A 97 -12.92 -16.32 30.18
N HIS A 98 -11.95 -15.82 29.41
CA HIS A 98 -10.52 -15.96 29.69
C HIS A 98 -9.84 -14.67 30.19
N ASP A 99 -10.62 -13.60 30.43
CA ASP A 99 -10.11 -12.24 30.73
C ASP A 99 -9.04 -11.76 29.71
N ILE A 100 -9.32 -12.01 28.43
CA ILE A 100 -8.46 -11.62 27.33
C ILE A 100 -9.01 -10.32 26.73
N LYS A 101 -8.13 -9.32 26.62
CA LYS A 101 -8.40 -8.05 25.94
C LYS A 101 -7.66 -7.95 24.61
N VAL A 102 -6.48 -8.55 24.49
CA VAL A 102 -5.65 -8.48 23.28
C VAL A 102 -5.14 -9.87 22.92
N ILE A 103 -5.25 -10.22 21.64
CA ILE A 103 -4.62 -11.38 21.03
C ILE A 103 -3.86 -10.89 19.80
N LEU A 104 -2.59 -11.25 19.71
CA LEU A 104 -1.74 -10.94 18.56
C LEU A 104 -1.21 -12.23 17.98
N PHE A 105 -1.45 -12.46 16.69
CA PHE A 105 -0.91 -13.57 15.93
C PHE A 105 0.18 -13.06 14.98
N HIS A 106 1.36 -13.65 15.02
CA HIS A 106 2.49 -13.33 14.16
C HIS A 106 2.50 -14.20 12.90
N GLU A 107 3.14 -13.75 11.82
CA GLU A 107 3.30 -14.53 10.58
C GLU A 107 3.94 -15.92 10.80
N SER A 108 4.75 -16.08 11.85
CA SER A 108 5.34 -17.37 12.23
C SER A 108 4.33 -18.39 12.77
N LEU A 109 3.04 -18.01 12.92
CA LEU A 109 1.96 -18.88 13.35
C LEU A 109 1.92 -20.14 12.48
N THR A 110 1.93 -21.30 13.12
CA THR A 110 1.73 -22.58 12.45
C THR A 110 0.30 -23.06 12.62
N LYS A 111 -0.15 -23.94 11.70
CA LYS A 111 -1.47 -24.57 11.80
C LYS A 111 -1.66 -25.34 13.11
N ASN A 112 -0.61 -25.98 13.61
CA ASN A 112 -0.65 -26.73 14.86
C ASN A 112 -0.83 -25.80 16.07
N GLU A 113 -0.16 -24.64 16.09
CA GLU A 113 -0.35 -23.63 17.12
C GLU A 113 -1.76 -23.05 17.08
N LEU A 114 -2.34 -22.83 15.90
CA LEU A 114 -3.74 -22.40 15.76
C LEU A 114 -4.72 -23.45 16.32
N ILE A 115 -4.46 -24.75 16.11
CA ILE A 115 -5.26 -25.84 16.71
C ILE A 115 -5.14 -25.83 18.24
N LEU A 116 -3.93 -25.68 18.77
CA LEU A 116 -3.68 -25.61 20.22
C LEU A 116 -4.34 -24.38 20.85
N PHE A 117 -4.28 -23.23 20.17
CA PHE A 117 -4.99 -22.02 20.55
C PHE A 117 -6.48 -22.28 20.62
N ALA A 118 -7.08 -22.80 19.54
CA ALA A 118 -8.52 -23.07 19.50
C ALA A 118 -8.96 -24.05 20.59
N ASP A 119 -8.18 -25.10 20.87
CA ASP A 119 -8.46 -26.05 21.96
C ASP A 119 -8.57 -25.37 23.33
N LYS A 120 -7.58 -24.52 23.63
CA LYS A 120 -7.48 -23.89 24.94
C LYS A 120 -8.42 -22.71 25.10
N PHE A 121 -8.67 -21.97 24.02
CA PHE A 121 -9.50 -20.78 24.01
C PHE A 121 -10.99 -21.06 24.15
N VAL A 122 -11.45 -22.28 23.81
CA VAL A 122 -12.86 -22.66 24.01
C VAL A 122 -13.11 -23.40 25.32
N LYS A 123 -12.07 -23.94 25.95
CA LYS A 123 -12.19 -24.70 27.20
C LYS A 123 -12.25 -23.74 28.37
N ARG A 124 -13.31 -23.82 29.17
CA ARG A 124 -13.40 -23.09 30.44
C ARG A 124 -12.20 -23.47 31.31
N SER A 125 -11.35 -22.50 31.57
CA SER A 125 -10.24 -22.63 32.51
C SER A 125 -10.69 -22.13 33.87
N ASN A 126 -10.23 -22.78 34.94
CA ASN A 126 -10.40 -22.22 36.27
C ASN A 126 -9.40 -21.06 36.41
N LEU A 127 -9.90 -19.82 36.27
CA LEU A 127 -9.10 -18.59 36.30
C LEU A 127 -8.36 -18.38 37.63
N SER A 128 -8.80 -19.05 38.69
CA SER A 128 -8.14 -19.01 40.00
C SER A 128 -6.76 -19.66 40.01
N ASN A 129 -6.43 -20.49 39.00
CA ASN A 129 -5.09 -21.06 38.86
C ASN A 129 -4.32 -20.32 37.74
N PRO A 130 -3.23 -19.61 38.07
CA PRO A 130 -2.48 -18.84 37.08
C PRO A 130 -1.86 -19.70 35.98
N GLU A 131 -1.65 -21.00 36.22
CA GLU A 131 -1.16 -21.91 35.20
C GLU A 131 -2.15 -22.15 34.06
N ASN A 132 -3.44 -21.89 34.30
CA ASN A 132 -4.48 -22.02 33.29
C ASN A 132 -4.66 -20.76 32.43
N HIS A 133 -3.96 -19.66 32.74
CA HIS A 133 -3.97 -18.50 31.86
C HIS A 133 -3.34 -18.86 30.51
N LEU A 134 -4.02 -18.46 29.44
CA LEU A 134 -3.67 -18.85 28.08
C LEU A 134 -2.26 -18.33 27.69
N SER A 135 -1.87 -17.17 28.19
CA SER A 135 -0.52 -16.61 28.05
C SER A 135 0.57 -17.50 28.68
N ASN A 136 0.33 -18.01 29.90
CA ASN A 136 1.26 -18.91 30.59
C ASN A 136 1.35 -20.27 29.90
N PHE A 137 0.22 -20.76 29.37
CA PHE A 137 0.22 -21.99 28.58
C PHE A 137 1.10 -21.89 27.33
N PHE A 138 1.02 -20.78 26.58
CA PHE A 138 1.87 -20.58 25.40
C PHE A 138 3.35 -20.41 25.75
N LYS A 139 3.68 -19.70 26.83
CA LYS A 139 5.05 -19.63 27.34
C LYS A 139 5.61 -21.02 27.68
N LYS A 140 4.84 -21.87 28.37
CA LYS A 140 5.24 -23.25 28.71
C LYS A 140 5.41 -24.14 27.48
N LYS A 141 4.70 -23.86 26.38
CA LYS A 141 4.80 -24.58 25.12
C LYS A 141 5.81 -23.98 24.14
N GLU A 142 6.53 -22.94 24.56
CA GLU A 142 7.50 -22.20 23.74
C GLU A 142 6.88 -21.62 22.45
N ILE A 143 5.58 -21.32 22.49
CA ILE A 143 4.85 -20.72 21.36
C ILE A 143 5.05 -19.22 21.43
N GLN A 144 5.80 -18.67 20.47
CA GLN A 144 6.06 -17.23 20.34
C GLN A 144 5.18 -16.56 19.29
N SER A 145 4.52 -17.34 18.44
CA SER A 145 3.69 -16.83 17.35
C SER A 145 2.33 -16.28 17.80
N ILE A 146 1.96 -16.47 19.07
CA ILE A 146 0.71 -15.98 19.65
C ILE A 146 1.00 -15.28 20.97
N GLU A 147 0.65 -14.00 21.05
CA GLU A 147 0.72 -13.22 22.28
C GLU A 147 -0.69 -12.89 22.79
N ILE A 148 -0.84 -12.90 24.11
CA ILE A 148 -2.11 -12.63 24.78
C ILE A 148 -1.87 -11.61 25.87
N ASN A 149 -2.63 -10.52 25.83
CA ASN A 149 -2.53 -9.39 26.75
C ASN A 149 -1.07 -8.91 26.91
N SER A 150 -0.27 -8.93 25.84
CA SER A 150 1.10 -8.42 25.87
C SER A 150 1.10 -6.89 25.82
N GLU A 151 2.10 -6.29 26.46
CA GLU A 151 2.33 -4.83 26.44
C GLU A 151 2.44 -4.32 24.99
N TYR A 152 3.24 -4.99 24.17
CA TYR A 152 3.36 -4.69 22.75
C TYR A 152 2.01 -4.76 22.02
N GLY A 153 1.15 -5.75 22.33
CA GLY A 153 -0.18 -5.86 21.73
C GLY A 153 -1.10 -4.70 22.10
N TYR A 154 -1.07 -4.24 23.35
CA TYR A 154 -1.82 -3.04 23.78
C TYR A 154 -1.30 -1.80 23.08
N ASP A 155 0.00 -1.56 23.12
CA ASP A 155 0.63 -0.40 22.48
C ASP A 155 0.37 -0.38 20.98
N TYR A 156 0.46 -1.54 20.32
CA TYR A 156 0.17 -1.67 18.90
C TYR A 156 -1.27 -1.26 18.57
N PHE A 157 -2.24 -1.65 19.39
CA PHE A 157 -3.64 -1.30 19.18
C PHE A 157 -3.94 0.17 19.49
N GLU A 158 -3.35 0.71 20.56
CA GLU A 158 -3.61 2.08 21.02
C GLU A 158 -2.90 3.15 20.18
N ASN A 159 -1.68 2.88 19.72
CA ASN A 159 -0.90 3.83 18.90
C ASN A 159 -1.30 3.82 17.42
N ASN A 160 -2.05 2.81 16.96
CA ASN A 160 -2.58 2.76 15.61
C ASN A 160 -4.00 3.31 15.54
N ARG A 161 -4.34 3.90 14.40
CA ARG A 161 -5.71 4.37 14.11
C ARG A 161 -6.70 3.21 14.23
N GLN A 162 -7.80 3.44 14.94
CA GLN A 162 -8.92 2.50 15.05
C GLN A 162 -9.97 2.88 14.02
N TYR A 163 -10.28 1.96 13.12
CA TYR A 163 -11.22 2.20 12.03
C TYR A 163 -12.61 1.70 12.40
N ARG A 164 -13.62 2.45 11.95
CA ARG A 164 -15.04 2.12 12.13
C ARG A 164 -15.53 1.23 10.99
N GLY A 165 -15.62 -0.08 11.22
CA GLY A 165 -16.07 -1.04 10.20
C GLY A 165 -17.56 -0.96 9.86
N ASP A 166 -18.36 -0.19 10.60
CA ASP A 166 -19.77 0.10 10.30
C ASP A 166 -19.96 1.23 9.27
N VAL A 167 -18.94 2.05 9.06
CA VAL A 167 -18.99 3.20 8.14
C VAL A 167 -18.51 2.78 6.74
N ALA A 168 -19.08 3.41 5.71
CA ALA A 168 -18.59 3.30 4.34
C ALA A 168 -17.27 4.10 4.23
N GLY A 169 -16.22 3.45 3.77
CA GLY A 169 -14.89 4.05 3.62
C GLY A 169 -14.01 3.17 2.76
N ASP A 170 -12.88 3.71 2.32
CA ASP A 170 -11.86 2.92 1.63
C ASP A 170 -11.03 2.15 2.68
N PHE A 171 -11.16 0.83 2.68
CA PHE A 171 -10.38 -0.08 3.52
C PHE A 171 -9.37 -0.88 2.68
N SER A 172 -9.01 -0.36 1.51
CA SER A 172 -7.95 -0.92 0.69
C SER A 172 -6.64 -1.00 1.46
N VAL A 173 -5.79 -1.96 1.10
CA VAL A 173 -4.43 -2.07 1.63
C VAL A 173 -3.68 -0.75 1.43
N ARG A 174 -3.83 -0.11 0.27
CA ARG A 174 -3.22 1.20 -0.01
C ARG A 174 -3.63 2.23 1.03
N CYS A 175 -4.93 2.43 1.25
CA CYS A 175 -5.41 3.47 2.15
C CYS A 175 -4.92 3.25 3.58
N ILE A 176 -5.08 2.04 4.12
CA ILE A 176 -4.69 1.74 5.50
C ILE A 176 -3.17 1.77 5.68
N ALA A 177 -2.39 1.32 4.69
CA ALA A 177 -0.93 1.41 4.74
C ALA A 177 -0.44 2.86 4.67
N LEU A 178 -0.99 3.68 3.77
CA LEU A 178 -0.66 5.11 3.69
C LEU A 178 -1.10 5.89 4.94
N ASP A 179 -2.16 5.46 5.63
CA ASP A 179 -2.57 6.02 6.91
C ASP A 179 -1.60 5.67 8.03
N GLN A 180 -1.06 4.43 8.06
CA GLN A 180 -0.04 4.02 9.03
C GLN A 180 1.32 4.68 8.77
N ILE A 181 1.69 4.88 7.50
CA ILE A 181 2.85 5.66 7.11
C ILE A 181 2.47 7.15 7.26
N ALA A 182 2.64 7.69 8.47
CA ALA A 182 2.33 9.10 8.75
C ALA A 182 3.06 10.07 7.80
N GLU A 183 2.63 11.33 7.76
CA GLU A 183 3.28 12.39 6.96
C GLU A 183 4.58 12.95 7.61
N ASP A 184 5.20 12.22 8.53
CA ASP A 184 6.43 12.64 9.20
C ASP A 184 7.65 12.24 8.36
N VAL A 185 8.37 13.25 7.86
CA VAL A 185 9.58 13.07 7.04
C VAL A 185 10.65 12.23 7.76
N LYS A 186 10.75 12.30 9.09
CA LYS A 186 11.70 11.47 9.84
C LYS A 186 11.31 10.01 9.83
N LEU A 187 10.04 9.70 10.05
CA LEU A 187 9.53 8.34 9.97
C LEU A 187 9.80 7.75 8.58
N LEU A 188 9.53 8.52 7.52
CA LEU A 188 9.81 8.09 6.14
C LEU A 188 11.31 7.83 5.92
N THR A 189 12.16 8.69 6.46
CA THR A 189 13.62 8.53 6.36
C THR A 189 14.11 7.32 7.15
N GLU A 190 13.59 7.10 8.37
CA GLU A 190 13.90 5.93 9.20
C GLU A 190 13.43 4.63 8.53
N LEU A 191 12.26 4.62 7.89
CA LEU A 191 11.76 3.47 7.11
C LEU A 191 12.67 3.13 5.93
N SER A 192 13.26 4.13 5.28
CA SER A 192 14.18 3.91 4.15
C SER A 192 15.54 3.36 4.58
N LYS A 193 16.00 3.68 5.80
CA LYS A 193 17.31 3.28 6.32
C LYS A 193 17.25 1.96 7.09
N ASN A 194 16.37 1.88 8.09
CA ASN A 194 16.27 0.78 9.05
C ASN A 194 14.80 0.33 9.18
N PHE A 195 14.29 -0.31 8.13
CA PHE A 195 12.89 -0.71 8.03
C PHE A 195 12.35 -1.45 9.27
N SER A 196 13.07 -2.49 9.73
CA SER A 196 12.64 -3.33 10.86
C SER A 196 12.50 -2.55 12.18
N ASP A 197 13.48 -1.68 12.48
CA ASP A 197 13.46 -0.89 13.72
C ASP A 197 12.39 0.19 13.67
N ALA A 198 12.24 0.84 12.51
CA ALA A 198 11.19 1.84 12.29
C ALA A 198 9.79 1.21 12.44
N CYS A 199 9.56 0.03 11.84
CA CYS A 199 8.29 -0.68 11.97
C CYS A 199 7.92 -0.98 13.43
N LYS A 200 8.88 -1.44 14.24
CA LYS A 200 8.64 -1.68 15.67
C LYS A 200 8.36 -0.40 16.44
N LYS A 201 9.16 0.64 16.20
CA LYS A 201 9.07 1.93 16.90
C LYS A 201 7.75 2.65 16.62
N TYR A 202 7.23 2.55 15.40
CA TYR A 202 6.01 3.24 14.96
C TYR A 202 4.82 2.30 14.75
N TYR A 203 4.92 1.04 15.20
CA TYR A 203 3.85 0.05 15.12
C TYR A 203 3.30 -0.16 13.68
N ILE A 204 4.17 -0.07 12.68
CA ILE A 204 3.83 -0.29 11.27
C ILE A 204 3.88 -1.80 10.98
N ASP A 205 2.75 -2.34 10.56
CA ASP A 205 2.54 -3.78 10.38
C ASP A 205 2.13 -4.09 8.95
N PHE A 206 3.02 -3.74 8.04
CA PHE A 206 2.96 -4.14 6.63
C PHE A 206 4.33 -4.67 6.23
N HIS A 207 4.35 -5.53 5.21
CA HIS A 207 5.62 -6.02 4.66
C HIS A 207 6.43 -4.91 4.00
N GLN A 208 7.76 -5.05 4.04
CA GLN A 208 8.70 -4.05 3.50
C GLN A 208 8.40 -3.68 2.06
N ASN A 209 8.16 -4.68 1.23
CA ASN A 209 7.84 -4.50 -0.19
C ASN A 209 6.58 -3.64 -0.41
N ILE A 210 5.56 -3.72 0.46
CA ILE A 210 4.35 -2.89 0.40
C ILE A 210 4.68 -1.44 0.75
N ILE A 211 5.42 -1.23 1.83
CA ILE A 211 5.81 0.11 2.27
C ILE A 211 6.71 0.78 1.23
N GLU A 212 7.72 0.08 0.72
CA GLU A 212 8.62 0.58 -0.32
C GLU A 212 7.88 0.97 -1.61
N TYR A 213 6.83 0.24 -1.97
CA TYR A 213 6.01 0.58 -3.14
C TYR A 213 5.24 1.89 -2.93
N LEU A 214 4.68 2.08 -1.73
CA LEU A 214 3.85 3.23 -1.38
C LEU A 214 4.65 4.46 -0.94
N LEU A 215 5.92 4.28 -0.57
CA LEU A 215 6.78 5.37 -0.08
C LEU A 215 6.87 6.56 -1.06
N PRO A 216 7.06 6.35 -2.38
CA PRO A 216 7.04 7.46 -3.34
C PRO A 216 5.68 8.16 -3.42
N GLU A 217 4.57 7.42 -3.36
CA GLU A 217 3.21 8.01 -3.35
C GLU A 217 3.02 8.90 -2.11
N LYS A 218 3.50 8.43 -0.95
CA LYS A 218 3.41 9.20 0.30
C LYS A 218 4.30 10.44 0.30
N ILE A 219 5.51 10.36 -0.25
CA ILE A 219 6.40 11.53 -0.31
C ILE A 219 5.85 12.58 -1.27
N ALA A 220 5.32 12.15 -2.41
CA ALA A 220 4.74 13.06 -3.39
C ALA A 220 3.50 13.80 -2.86
N SER A 221 2.76 13.22 -1.91
CA SER A 221 1.58 13.86 -1.31
C SER A 221 1.89 14.89 -0.23
N ILE A 222 3.13 14.95 0.28
CA ILE A 222 3.52 15.93 1.30
C ILE A 222 3.67 17.31 0.65
N PRO A 223 3.06 18.38 1.19
CA PRO A 223 3.29 19.74 0.70
C PRO A 223 4.76 20.16 0.85
N SER A 224 5.32 20.80 -0.17
CA SER A 224 6.73 21.23 -0.21
C SER A 224 7.13 22.12 0.98
N GLU A 225 6.22 22.98 1.44
CA GLU A 225 6.41 23.84 2.61
C GLU A 225 6.58 23.03 3.90
N LYS A 226 5.72 22.02 4.11
CA LYS A 226 5.78 21.12 5.25
C LYS A 226 7.06 20.29 5.20
N PHE A 227 7.38 19.73 4.05
CA PHE A 227 8.62 18.97 3.84
C PHE A 227 9.85 19.81 4.21
N THR A 228 9.92 21.05 3.69
CA THR A 228 11.03 21.98 3.97
C THR A 228 11.12 22.33 5.45
N LYS A 229 9.99 22.60 6.10
CA LYS A 229 9.93 22.92 7.53
C LYS A 229 10.42 21.76 8.39
N ASP A 230 9.96 20.55 8.10
CA ASP A 230 10.34 19.34 8.86
C ASP A 230 11.84 19.09 8.71
N VAL A 231 12.38 19.17 7.49
CA VAL A 231 13.83 19.03 7.27
C VAL A 231 14.64 20.09 8.01
N ASN A 232 14.21 21.36 8.00
CA ASN A 232 14.89 22.43 8.73
C ASN A 232 14.85 22.20 10.25
N SER A 233 13.73 21.71 10.79
CA SER A 233 13.60 21.37 12.21
C SER A 233 14.58 20.24 12.60
N TYR A 234 14.78 19.25 11.73
CA TYR A 234 15.74 18.18 11.96
C TYR A 234 17.18 18.66 11.86
N LYS A 235 17.51 19.52 10.89
CA LYS A 235 18.84 20.15 10.78
C LYS A 235 19.20 20.92 12.04
N HIS A 236 18.28 21.72 12.60
CA HIS A 236 18.51 22.43 13.86
C HIS A 236 18.71 21.48 15.04
N THR A 237 17.97 20.37 15.08
CA THR A 237 18.12 19.36 16.14
C THR A 237 19.51 18.72 16.06
N ILE A 238 19.94 18.29 14.87
CA ILE A 238 21.27 17.67 14.63
C ILE A 238 22.40 18.62 15.02
N GLN A 239 22.30 19.91 14.70
CA GLN A 239 23.31 20.91 15.07
C GLN A 239 23.45 21.14 16.58
N ASN A 240 22.36 20.92 17.33
CA ASN A 240 22.32 21.13 18.77
C ASN A 240 22.61 19.87 19.59
N THR A 241 22.65 18.67 18.96
CA THR A 241 22.98 17.41 19.64
C THR A 241 24.43 17.03 19.33
N LYS A 242 25.22 16.59 20.34
CA LYS A 242 26.60 16.13 20.13
C LYS A 242 26.63 15.02 19.06
N PRO A 243 27.59 15.03 18.12
CA PRO A 243 27.46 14.26 16.90
C PRO A 243 27.95 12.82 17.06
N ASP A 244 27.05 11.86 16.83
CA ASP A 244 27.44 10.60 16.19
C ASP A 244 27.43 10.86 14.68
N GLU A 245 28.57 11.36 14.15
CA GLU A 245 28.71 11.86 12.78
C GLU A 245 28.21 10.84 11.73
N LEU A 246 28.47 9.55 11.94
CA LEU A 246 28.05 8.43 11.07
C LEU A 246 26.53 8.28 10.96
N ASN A 247 25.78 8.53 12.03
CA ASN A 247 24.32 8.38 12.00
C ASN A 247 23.62 9.56 11.33
N ASN A 248 24.21 10.75 11.42
CA ASN A 248 23.67 11.97 10.82
C ASN A 248 23.92 12.01 9.31
N GLU A 249 25.10 11.62 8.84
CA GLU A 249 25.42 11.59 7.40
C GLU A 249 24.55 10.56 6.66
N SER A 250 24.40 9.35 7.22
CA SER A 250 23.52 8.32 6.66
C SER A 250 22.05 8.74 6.63
N PHE A 251 21.57 9.47 7.65
CA PHE A 251 20.21 10.02 7.65
C PHE A 251 20.00 11.06 6.54
N LEU A 252 20.98 11.95 6.33
CA LEU A 252 20.93 12.97 5.28
C LEU A 252 20.96 12.35 3.87
N ASN A 253 21.75 11.29 3.67
CA ASN A 253 21.77 10.54 2.41
C ASN A 253 20.43 9.85 2.13
N SER A 254 19.83 9.22 3.15
CA SER A 254 18.48 8.66 3.04
C SER A 254 17.44 9.74 2.72
N LEU A 255 17.49 10.90 3.39
CA LEU A 255 16.61 12.03 3.10
C LEU A 255 16.76 12.53 1.66
N ALA A 256 17.99 12.62 1.15
CA ALA A 256 18.26 12.99 -0.24
C ALA A 256 17.64 11.99 -1.22
N SER A 257 17.74 10.69 -0.94
CA SER A 257 17.09 9.67 -1.76
C SER A 257 15.56 9.76 -1.74
N LEU A 258 14.96 10.23 -0.63
CA LEU A 258 13.52 10.44 -0.55
C LEU A 258 13.08 11.66 -1.37
N LEU A 259 13.89 12.72 -1.40
CA LEU A 259 13.62 13.91 -2.20
C LEU A 259 13.52 13.62 -3.70
N ASP A 260 14.17 12.56 -4.19
CA ASP A 260 14.05 12.12 -5.58
C ASP A 260 12.62 11.72 -5.97
N TYR A 261 11.78 11.36 -5.00
CA TYR A 261 10.37 11.03 -5.23
C TYR A 261 9.43 12.23 -5.15
N HIS A 262 9.91 13.42 -4.76
CA HIS A 262 9.06 14.58 -4.54
C HIS A 262 8.90 15.41 -5.84
N PRO A 263 7.68 15.72 -6.31
CA PRO A 263 7.46 16.43 -7.58
C PRO A 263 8.09 17.84 -7.60
N ASN A 264 8.02 18.54 -6.47
CA ASN A 264 8.63 19.86 -6.29
C ASN A 264 10.07 19.84 -5.76
N LYS A 265 10.85 18.79 -6.08
CA LYS A 265 12.25 18.63 -5.61
C LYS A 265 13.09 19.89 -5.81
N GLU A 266 13.03 20.53 -6.97
CA GLU A 266 13.83 21.73 -7.26
C GLU A 266 13.47 22.93 -6.38
N LEU A 267 12.18 23.11 -6.09
CA LEU A 267 11.72 24.16 -5.17
C LEU A 267 12.20 23.90 -3.75
N ILE A 268 12.17 22.64 -3.32
CA ILE A 268 12.69 22.24 -2.01
C ILE A 268 14.21 22.43 -1.94
N LEU A 269 14.95 22.05 -2.99
CA LEU A 269 16.40 22.25 -3.03
C LEU A 269 16.81 23.73 -3.05
N SER A 270 16.06 24.59 -3.76
CA SER A 270 16.35 26.03 -3.81
C SER A 270 16.11 26.72 -2.47
N SER A 271 15.13 26.29 -1.67
CA SER A 271 14.91 26.81 -0.32
C SER A 271 16.08 26.48 0.63
N PHE A 272 16.78 25.36 0.40
CA PHE A 272 17.98 25.00 1.16
C PHE A 272 19.23 25.75 0.72
N LYS A 273 19.34 26.15 -0.56
CA LYS A 273 20.49 26.94 -1.06
C LYS A 273 20.60 28.32 -0.42
N ASN A 274 19.48 28.88 0.04
CA ASN A 274 19.41 30.20 0.69
C ASN A 274 19.61 30.15 2.22
N SER A 275 19.90 28.98 2.79
CA SER A 275 20.19 28.81 4.23
C SER A 275 21.69 29.03 4.51
N PRO A 276 22.07 29.74 5.59
CA PRO A 276 23.46 30.16 5.89
C PRO A 276 24.46 29.03 6.18
N LEU A 277 24.13 27.77 5.87
CA LEU A 277 24.92 26.57 6.11
C LEU A 277 25.53 25.94 4.86
N HIS A 278 25.48 26.63 3.71
CA HIS A 278 26.06 26.14 2.45
C HIS A 278 27.60 25.97 2.49
N ASN A 279 28.27 26.40 3.57
CA ASN A 279 29.73 26.37 3.70
C ASN A 279 30.31 25.15 4.42
N SER A 280 29.49 24.17 4.84
CA SER A 280 29.99 22.91 5.39
C SER A 280 29.34 21.70 4.73
N GLN A 281 30.07 21.14 3.76
CA GLN A 281 29.93 19.84 3.08
C GLN A 281 28.89 19.72 1.94
N PRO A 282 29.25 19.01 0.84
CA PRO A 282 28.39 18.80 -0.31
C PRO A 282 27.32 17.74 0.03
N LEU A 283 26.23 18.17 0.65
CA LEU A 283 25.13 17.33 1.16
C LEU A 283 24.39 16.46 0.10
N PHE A 284 24.76 16.51 -1.18
CA PHE A 284 23.99 15.92 -2.28
C PHE A 284 24.86 15.31 -3.39
N GLN A 285 25.98 14.67 -3.04
CA GLN A 285 26.69 13.78 -3.95
C GLN A 285 26.62 12.35 -3.39
N SER A 286 25.52 11.65 -3.66
CA SER A 286 25.45 10.21 -3.43
C SER A 286 25.42 9.48 -4.78
N GLU A 287 26.61 9.23 -5.32
CA GLU A 287 26.83 8.04 -6.13
C GLU A 287 26.83 6.85 -5.16
N ASN A 288 26.06 5.80 -5.48
CA ASN A 288 25.99 4.52 -4.76
C ASN A 288 25.04 4.46 -3.55
N LEU A 289 23.74 4.54 -3.82
CA LEU A 289 22.77 3.68 -3.14
C LEU A 289 22.11 2.84 -4.24
N GLN A 290 21.91 1.53 -3.99
CA GLN A 290 21.18 0.63 -4.88
C GLN A 290 19.73 1.11 -4.99
N LEU A 291 19.50 2.14 -5.81
CA LEU A 291 18.21 2.73 -6.05
C LEU A 291 17.34 1.66 -6.73
N LYS A 292 16.35 1.17 -6.00
CA LYS A 292 15.16 0.57 -6.60
C LYS A 292 14.59 1.63 -7.55
N LEU A 293 14.34 1.21 -8.79
CA LEU A 293 13.97 2.06 -9.93
C LEU A 293 12.97 3.16 -9.53
N THR A 294 13.23 4.41 -9.92
CA THR A 294 12.30 5.53 -9.75
C THR A 294 10.97 5.26 -10.48
N PRO A 295 9.85 5.94 -10.15
CA PRO A 295 8.59 5.77 -10.88
C PRO A 295 8.73 5.94 -12.41
N ILE A 296 9.58 6.87 -12.84
CA ILE A 296 9.95 7.08 -14.24
C ILE A 296 10.67 5.85 -14.80
N GLN A 297 11.73 5.37 -14.14
CA GLN A 297 12.47 4.19 -14.58
C GLN A 297 11.62 2.91 -14.59
N ILE A 298 10.65 2.79 -13.68
CA ILE A 298 9.68 1.69 -13.67
C ILE A 298 8.79 1.76 -14.91
N TYR A 299 8.28 2.95 -15.23
CA TYR A 299 7.50 3.16 -16.45
C TYR A 299 8.33 2.87 -17.71
N GLU A 300 9.54 3.41 -17.81
CA GLU A 300 10.42 3.19 -18.97
C GLU A 300 10.70 1.71 -19.17
N LYS A 301 11.02 0.98 -18.09
CA LYS A 301 11.22 -0.47 -18.15
C LYS A 301 9.96 -1.22 -18.57
N ALA A 302 8.79 -0.84 -18.05
CA ALA A 302 7.52 -1.45 -18.43
C ALA A 302 7.18 -1.17 -19.91
N ASN A 303 7.47 0.05 -20.38
CA ASN A 303 7.27 0.49 -21.76
C ASN A 303 8.19 -0.29 -22.71
N GLU A 304 9.48 -0.38 -22.39
CA GLU A 304 10.44 -1.20 -23.15
C GLU A 304 10.01 -2.66 -23.21
N ASN A 305 9.64 -3.24 -22.07
CA ASN A 305 9.17 -4.62 -22.02
C ASN A 305 7.93 -4.82 -22.89
N TYR A 306 6.94 -3.93 -22.83
CA TYR A 306 5.70 -4.04 -23.58
C TYR A 306 5.90 -3.90 -25.10
N PHE A 307 6.77 -3.00 -25.56
CA PHE A 307 7.03 -2.81 -26.99
C PHE A 307 8.02 -3.84 -27.56
N ASN A 308 8.96 -4.35 -26.77
CA ASN A 308 9.98 -5.31 -27.24
C ASN A 308 9.60 -6.78 -27.04
N SER A 309 8.62 -7.10 -26.19
CA SER A 309 8.16 -8.48 -26.00
C SER A 309 7.18 -8.92 -27.09
N LYS A 310 6.87 -10.22 -27.15
CA LYS A 310 5.62 -10.66 -27.79
C LYS A 310 4.45 -10.06 -27.01
N PHE A 311 3.38 -9.67 -27.71
CA PHE A 311 2.20 -9.09 -27.08
C PHE A 311 1.69 -10.02 -25.97
N ASN A 312 1.58 -9.47 -24.76
CA ASN A 312 1.04 -10.14 -23.58
C ASN A 312 0.14 -9.12 -22.84
N PHE A 313 -1.06 -9.55 -22.49
CA PHE A 313 -1.99 -8.73 -21.72
C PHE A 313 -1.41 -8.33 -20.35
N GLU A 314 -0.58 -9.17 -19.75
CA GLU A 314 0.10 -8.86 -18.48
C GLU A 314 1.07 -7.68 -18.60
N THR A 315 1.80 -7.56 -19.72
CA THR A 315 2.74 -6.45 -19.93
C THR A 315 2.01 -5.15 -20.25
N GLN A 316 0.82 -5.21 -20.86
CA GLN A 316 -0.07 -4.05 -21.01
C GLN A 316 -0.56 -3.53 -19.66
N ILE A 317 -1.04 -4.42 -18.79
CA ILE A 317 -1.47 -4.06 -17.43
C ILE A 317 -0.32 -3.47 -16.63
N GLU A 318 0.88 -4.06 -16.73
CA GLU A 318 2.08 -3.55 -16.04
C GLU A 318 2.44 -2.14 -16.51
N LEU A 319 2.42 -1.89 -17.82
CA LEU A 319 2.63 -0.56 -18.39
C LEU A 319 1.56 0.44 -17.90
N PHE A 320 0.28 0.08 -17.97
CA PHE A 320 -0.81 0.95 -17.51
C PHE A 320 -0.69 1.29 -16.01
N ASN A 321 -0.40 0.30 -15.16
CA ASN A 321 -0.21 0.54 -13.72
C ASN A 321 0.99 1.45 -13.45
N SER A 322 2.09 1.25 -14.18
CA SER A 322 3.26 2.15 -14.07
C SER A 322 2.95 3.57 -14.54
N PHE A 323 2.09 3.72 -15.56
CA PHE A 323 1.62 5.01 -16.05
C PHE A 323 0.77 5.74 -15.00
N VAL A 324 -0.23 5.06 -14.42
CA VAL A 324 -1.05 5.60 -13.31
C VAL A 324 -0.16 6.04 -12.14
N ARG A 325 0.91 5.29 -11.86
CA ARG A 325 1.86 5.61 -10.79
C ARG A 325 2.61 6.92 -11.04
N LEU A 326 2.89 7.31 -12.29
CA LEU A 326 3.50 8.60 -12.59
C LEU A 326 2.65 9.75 -12.04
N PHE A 327 1.33 9.70 -12.23
CA PHE A 327 0.40 10.72 -11.72
C PHE A 327 0.30 10.70 -10.19
N LYS A 328 0.18 9.51 -9.60
CA LYS A 328 0.17 9.34 -8.13
C LYS A 328 1.45 9.86 -7.46
N THR A 329 2.57 9.85 -8.19
CA THR A 329 3.87 10.35 -7.71
C THR A 329 4.17 11.78 -8.15
N GLY A 330 3.19 12.49 -8.73
CA GLY A 330 3.33 13.88 -9.15
C GLY A 330 4.20 14.10 -10.40
N ASN A 331 4.55 13.04 -11.12
CA ASN A 331 5.30 13.08 -12.38
C ASN A 331 4.38 13.36 -13.58
N THR A 332 3.47 14.33 -13.45
CA THR A 332 2.43 14.64 -14.45
C THR A 332 3.01 15.02 -15.80
N LYS A 333 4.04 15.87 -15.83
CA LYS A 333 4.73 16.28 -17.07
C LYS A 333 5.29 15.08 -17.84
N PHE A 334 5.94 14.17 -17.14
CA PHE A 334 6.48 12.96 -17.78
C PHE A 334 5.37 12.03 -18.25
N GLY A 335 4.26 11.94 -17.50
CA GLY A 335 3.06 11.23 -17.92
C GLY A 335 2.44 11.80 -19.20
N ILE A 336 2.32 13.13 -19.31
CA ILE A 336 1.82 13.81 -20.52
C ILE A 336 2.74 13.52 -21.71
N ASN A 337 4.06 13.74 -21.57
CA ASN A 337 5.03 13.44 -22.62
C ASN A 337 4.99 11.96 -23.03
N SER A 338 4.71 11.06 -22.08
CA SER A 338 4.57 9.63 -22.36
C SER A 338 3.34 9.32 -23.22
N VAL A 339 2.23 10.04 -23.02
CA VAL A 339 1.05 9.95 -23.88
C VAL A 339 1.32 10.53 -25.26
N GLU A 340 1.98 11.69 -25.35
CA GLU A 340 2.39 12.27 -26.63
C GLU A 340 3.27 11.29 -27.42
N ASN A 341 4.25 10.66 -26.78
CA ASN A 341 5.08 9.61 -27.39
C ASN A 341 4.26 8.39 -27.85
N LEU A 342 3.19 8.00 -27.12
CA LEU A 342 2.29 6.92 -27.55
C LEU A 342 1.44 7.34 -28.76
N MET A 343 1.00 8.61 -28.81
CA MET A 343 0.28 9.17 -29.95
C MET A 343 1.18 9.26 -31.19
N GLU A 344 2.45 9.66 -31.04
CA GLU A 344 3.44 9.66 -32.12
C GLU A 344 3.66 8.26 -32.72
N LYS A 345 3.66 7.22 -31.89
CA LYS A 345 3.76 5.82 -32.34
C LYS A 345 2.56 5.34 -33.15
N LEU A 346 1.43 6.05 -33.17
CA LEU A 346 0.33 5.75 -34.09
C LEU A 346 0.70 6.06 -35.55
N SER A 347 1.73 6.87 -35.79
CA SER A 347 2.26 7.11 -37.13
C SER A 347 3.40 6.15 -37.52
N ASP A 348 3.71 5.15 -36.69
CA ASP A 348 4.78 4.18 -36.97
C ASP A 348 4.45 3.32 -38.21
N PRO A 349 5.43 3.01 -39.08
CA PRO A 349 5.19 2.16 -40.25
C PRO A 349 4.73 0.73 -39.89
N HIS A 350 5.08 0.21 -38.72
CA HIS A 350 4.75 -1.14 -38.28
C HIS A 350 3.36 -1.21 -37.65
N PRO A 351 2.41 -2.00 -38.21
CA PRO A 351 1.06 -2.15 -37.66
C PRO A 351 1.04 -2.61 -36.20
N ASP A 352 1.98 -3.47 -35.81
CA ASP A 352 2.06 -3.99 -34.44
C ASP A 352 2.34 -2.89 -33.41
N ILE A 353 3.19 -1.92 -33.75
CA ILE A 353 3.53 -0.79 -32.86
C ILE A 353 2.33 0.15 -32.74
N ARG A 354 1.65 0.44 -33.86
CA ARG A 354 0.43 1.24 -33.87
C ARG A 354 -0.66 0.61 -33.01
N GLN A 355 -0.94 -0.68 -33.22
CA GLN A 355 -1.97 -1.39 -32.45
C GLN A 355 -1.64 -1.45 -30.97
N ARG A 356 -0.37 -1.69 -30.59
CA ARG A 356 0.05 -1.69 -29.19
C ARG A 356 -0.12 -0.32 -28.53
N SER A 357 0.21 0.74 -29.25
CA SER A 357 0.06 2.12 -28.76
C SER A 357 -1.41 2.47 -28.61
N LEU A 358 -2.23 2.13 -29.61
CA LEU A 358 -3.69 2.24 -29.56
C LEU A 358 -4.25 1.55 -28.31
N ASN A 359 -3.90 0.29 -28.07
CA ASN A 359 -4.40 -0.46 -26.91
C ASN A 359 -4.09 0.24 -25.58
N VAL A 360 -2.88 0.81 -25.41
CA VAL A 360 -2.50 1.53 -24.20
C VAL A 360 -3.29 2.83 -24.08
N ILE A 361 -3.42 3.61 -25.16
CA ILE A 361 -4.20 4.86 -25.18
C ILE A 361 -5.67 4.60 -24.85
N LEU A 362 -6.29 3.58 -25.44
CA LEU A 362 -7.67 3.20 -25.13
C LEU A 362 -7.80 2.80 -23.66
N THR A 363 -6.84 2.03 -23.12
CA THR A 363 -6.82 1.67 -21.69
C THR A 363 -6.75 2.94 -20.81
N ILE A 364 -5.96 3.94 -21.20
CA ILE A 364 -5.87 5.23 -20.50
C ILE A 364 -7.20 5.98 -20.52
N ILE A 365 -7.86 6.08 -21.68
CA ILE A 365 -9.15 6.76 -21.85
C ILE A 365 -10.26 6.05 -21.06
N GLU A 366 -10.34 4.72 -21.18
CA GLU A 366 -11.36 3.89 -20.52
C GLU A 366 -11.28 3.92 -19.00
N ASN A 367 -10.05 4.02 -18.46
CA ASN A 367 -9.78 4.04 -17.03
C ASN A 367 -9.49 5.45 -16.50
N TYR A 368 -9.86 6.49 -17.26
CA TYR A 368 -9.76 7.87 -16.80
C TYR A 368 -10.54 8.06 -15.50
N ASN A 369 -9.90 8.68 -14.52
CA ASN A 369 -10.46 8.97 -13.20
C ASN A 369 -9.94 10.31 -12.67
N ASP A 370 -10.47 10.78 -11.55
CA ASP A 370 -10.10 12.07 -10.95
C ASP A 370 -8.62 12.17 -10.52
N ILE A 371 -7.91 11.05 -10.45
CA ILE A 371 -6.47 11.00 -10.13
C ILE A 371 -5.64 11.35 -11.37
N MET A 372 -6.15 11.05 -12.56
CA MET A 372 -5.52 11.41 -13.83
C MET A 372 -5.76 12.88 -14.14
N ASP A 373 -4.69 13.59 -14.52
CA ASP A 373 -4.76 15.01 -14.86
C ASP A 373 -5.61 15.20 -16.13
N ARG A 374 -6.56 16.15 -16.11
CA ARG A 374 -7.36 16.54 -17.29
C ARG A 374 -6.46 16.90 -18.48
N ASN A 375 -5.27 17.42 -18.19
CA ASN A 375 -4.25 17.73 -19.19
C ASN A 375 -3.86 16.51 -20.05
N ILE A 376 -4.04 15.28 -19.57
CA ILE A 376 -3.81 14.06 -20.38
C ILE A 376 -4.85 13.97 -21.50
N ILE A 377 -6.13 14.11 -21.16
CA ILE A 377 -7.21 14.05 -22.15
C ILE A 377 -7.09 15.21 -23.13
N GLU A 378 -6.72 16.39 -22.64
CA GLU A 378 -6.42 17.54 -23.50
C GLU A 378 -5.22 17.28 -24.42
N ALA A 379 -4.15 16.61 -23.94
CA ALA A 379 -3.01 16.25 -24.77
C ALA A 379 -3.40 15.26 -25.89
N ILE A 380 -4.17 14.21 -25.58
CA ILE A 380 -4.68 13.26 -26.59
C ILE A 380 -5.58 14.00 -27.60
N LEU A 381 -6.50 14.82 -27.10
CA LEU A 381 -7.44 15.58 -27.93
C LEU A 381 -6.72 16.57 -28.86
N ASN A 382 -5.77 17.34 -28.34
CA ASN A 382 -4.98 18.27 -29.13
C ASN A 382 -4.16 17.53 -30.19
N TYR A 383 -3.57 16.38 -29.85
CA TYR A 383 -2.85 15.58 -30.82
C TYR A 383 -3.77 15.09 -31.94
N CYS A 384 -4.97 14.56 -31.61
CA CYS A 384 -5.97 14.17 -32.62
C CYS A 384 -6.36 15.33 -33.53
N ILE A 385 -6.66 16.51 -32.96
CA ILE A 385 -7.03 17.71 -33.73
C ILE A 385 -5.90 18.14 -34.66
N ILE A 386 -4.65 18.16 -34.19
CA ILE A 386 -3.50 18.52 -35.01
C ILE A 386 -3.33 17.52 -36.15
N SER A 387 -3.38 16.22 -35.87
CA SER A 387 -3.21 15.18 -36.88
C SER A 387 -4.31 15.19 -37.96
N LEU A 388 -5.57 15.42 -37.57
CA LEU A 388 -6.70 15.55 -38.51
C LEU A 388 -6.53 16.75 -39.43
N ASN A 389 -6.19 17.91 -38.87
CA ASN A 389 -5.98 19.14 -39.64
C ASN A 389 -4.82 19.01 -40.65
N VAL A 390 -3.77 18.26 -40.28
CA VAL A 390 -2.59 18.02 -41.14
C VAL A 390 -2.78 16.81 -42.07
N LYS A 391 -3.90 16.08 -41.95
CA LYS A 391 -4.22 14.86 -42.72
C LYS A 391 -3.20 13.73 -42.55
N GLN A 392 -2.74 13.54 -41.31
CA GLN A 392 -1.77 12.51 -40.92
C GLN A 392 -2.40 11.39 -40.09
N GLU A 393 -3.73 11.33 -40.04
CA GLU A 393 -4.46 10.31 -39.32
C GLU A 393 -4.27 8.91 -39.94
N THR A 394 -4.23 7.90 -39.07
CA THR A 394 -4.28 6.49 -39.45
C THR A 394 -5.63 5.89 -39.05
N TYR A 395 -5.91 4.64 -39.44
CA TYR A 395 -7.16 3.96 -39.09
C TYR A 395 -7.43 3.94 -37.58
N GLU A 396 -6.37 3.80 -36.79
CA GLU A 396 -6.40 3.73 -35.32
C GLU A 396 -7.01 4.98 -34.67
N TYR A 397 -6.96 6.15 -35.33
CA TYR A 397 -7.54 7.40 -34.80
C TYR A 397 -9.05 7.32 -34.66
N SER A 398 -9.74 6.58 -35.52
CA SER A 398 -11.20 6.47 -35.47
C SER A 398 -11.71 5.91 -34.14
N GLU A 399 -11.01 4.91 -33.60
CA GLU A 399 -11.34 4.30 -32.31
C GLU A 399 -11.01 5.25 -31.14
N ILE A 400 -9.88 5.95 -31.21
CA ILE A 400 -9.49 6.95 -30.19
C ILE A 400 -10.53 8.08 -30.14
N ILE A 401 -10.90 8.64 -31.29
CA ILE A 401 -11.89 9.71 -31.40
C ILE A 401 -13.23 9.25 -30.83
N TRP A 402 -13.66 8.03 -31.16
CA TRP A 402 -14.90 7.47 -30.63
C TRP A 402 -14.88 7.37 -29.09
N GLN A 403 -13.81 6.80 -28.52
CA GLN A 403 -13.69 6.69 -27.06
C GLN A 403 -13.55 8.05 -26.37
N LEU A 404 -12.83 9.00 -26.97
CA LEU A 404 -12.75 10.37 -26.47
C LEU A 404 -14.12 11.04 -26.43
N ILE A 405 -14.91 10.94 -27.49
CA ILE A 405 -16.28 11.49 -27.52
C ILE A 405 -17.12 10.85 -26.40
N CYS A 406 -17.04 9.52 -26.23
CA CYS A 406 -17.76 8.82 -25.17
C CYS A 406 -17.35 9.31 -23.77
N LEU A 407 -16.05 9.54 -23.54
CA LEU A 407 -15.54 10.07 -22.27
C LEU A 407 -15.98 11.54 -22.06
N LEU A 408 -15.79 12.41 -23.05
CA LEU A 408 -16.16 13.83 -22.97
C LEU A 408 -17.67 14.02 -22.75
N MET A 409 -18.50 13.16 -23.34
CA MET A 409 -19.94 13.13 -23.05
C MET A 409 -20.22 12.80 -21.59
N LYS A 410 -19.53 11.81 -21.00
CA LYS A 410 -19.67 11.49 -19.56
C LYS A 410 -19.24 12.65 -18.68
N LEU A 411 -18.21 13.39 -19.09
CA LEU A 411 -17.71 14.58 -18.39
C LEU A 411 -18.52 15.86 -18.68
N SER A 412 -19.50 15.80 -19.59
CA SER A 412 -20.27 16.97 -20.05
C SER A 412 -19.41 18.10 -20.66
N ASP A 413 -18.28 17.75 -21.27
CA ASP A 413 -17.37 18.71 -21.92
C ASP A 413 -17.69 18.87 -23.41
N PHE A 414 -18.80 19.55 -23.69
CA PHE A 414 -19.30 19.73 -25.07
C PHE A 414 -18.41 20.62 -25.93
N GLU A 415 -17.66 21.55 -25.35
CA GLU A 415 -16.75 22.43 -26.10
C GLU A 415 -15.62 21.63 -26.76
N SER A 416 -15.02 20.71 -25.99
CA SER A 416 -13.99 19.80 -26.50
C SER A 416 -14.51 18.88 -27.59
N ILE A 417 -15.76 18.42 -27.49
CA ILE A 417 -16.42 17.62 -28.54
C ILE A 417 -16.53 18.44 -29.83
N THR A 418 -17.02 19.67 -29.76
CA THR A 418 -17.16 20.54 -30.93
C THR A 418 -15.81 20.78 -31.62
N LYS A 419 -14.75 21.07 -30.86
CA LYS A 419 -13.40 21.25 -31.39
C LYS A 419 -12.89 20.02 -32.14
N LEU A 420 -13.17 18.82 -31.62
CA LEU A 420 -12.74 17.57 -32.24
C LEU A 420 -13.55 17.25 -33.50
N THR A 421 -14.83 17.62 -33.56
CA THR A 421 -15.68 17.39 -34.74
C THR A 421 -15.48 18.41 -35.86
N ASP A 422 -14.99 19.60 -35.53
CA ASP A 422 -14.72 20.68 -36.49
C ASP A 422 -13.35 20.51 -37.20
N ALA A 423 -12.43 19.77 -36.59
CA ALA A 423 -11.12 19.40 -37.15
C ALA A 423 -11.24 18.25 -38.15
#